data_AF-A0A6P0W1P1-F1
#
_entry.id   AF-A0A6P0W1P1-F1
#
_cell.length_a   1.000
_cell.length_b   1.000
_cell.length_c   1.000
_cell.angle_alpha   90.00
_cell.angle_beta   90.00
_cell.angle_gamma   90.00
#
_symmetry.space_group_name_H-M   'P 1'
#
loop_
_entity.id
_entity.type
_entity.pdbx_description
1 polymer ?
#
loop_
_entity_poly.entity_id
_entity_poly.type
_entity_poly.pdbx_seq_one_letter_code
_entity_poly.pdbx_strand_id
1 'polypeptide(L)'
;MVLGKLRSWLKYFAKGNEESKVDAPVSLPTLENEQQQIGCSFTEWYNQRQSSNWLYVDVSPAVIKHLRSHFQELVSQTITTADKIIAHKFNLLGSGDYIPLDPDRSETPHFSPNTLQPSSPHPSDSYHPIDWYLDPITKLRFPQGIPHKQWNLLEMRPGSADIKLPWELARCQHWVTLGQAYRLTEDDQYAKEIAYELADFMAANPIGIGINWTCTMDVALRALNWALGLALIRSCETLSPDFWQSAYSALFAHGVFIYNNLENNYEVTSNHFLSNVVGL
;
A
#
# COMPACT_ATOMS: atom_id res chain seq x y z
N MET A 1 -11.87 15.72 4.25
CA MET A 1 -10.67 16.46 3.79
C MET A 1 -10.41 17.64 4.72
N VAL A 2 -9.62 17.47 5.78
CA VAL A 2 -9.11 18.59 6.61
C VAL A 2 -7.94 19.22 5.84
N LEU A 3 -8.24 19.82 4.67
CA LEU A 3 -7.24 20.58 3.89
C LEU A 3 -7.01 21.98 4.46
N GLY A 4 -7.80 22.42 5.46
CA GLY A 4 -7.74 23.77 6.01
C GLY A 4 -6.52 24.07 6.89
N LYS A 5 -5.80 23.06 7.38
CA LYS A 5 -4.63 23.23 8.27
C LYS A 5 -3.34 22.54 7.79
N LEU A 6 -3.29 22.04 6.55
CA LEU A 6 -2.03 21.60 5.88
C LEU A 6 -1.27 22.81 5.28
N ARG A 7 -1.20 23.93 6.02
CA ARG A 7 -0.44 25.11 5.58
C ARG A 7 1.08 24.97 5.81
N SER A 8 1.52 23.97 6.58
CA SER A 8 2.94 23.70 6.84
C SER A 8 3.56 22.85 5.73
N TRP A 9 2.85 21.80 5.28
CA TRP A 9 3.27 20.91 4.20
C TRP A 9 3.68 21.66 2.93
N LEU A 10 2.83 22.58 2.44
CA LEU A 10 3.16 23.44 1.29
C LEU A 10 4.36 24.39 1.52
N LYS A 11 4.64 24.79 2.77
CA LYS A 11 5.76 25.70 3.10
C LYS A 11 7.10 25.00 3.14
N TYR A 12 7.14 23.72 3.54
CA TYR A 12 8.36 22.91 3.47
C TYR A 12 8.86 22.80 2.03
N PHE A 13 7.94 22.69 1.08
CA PHE A 13 8.26 22.45 -0.32
C PHE A 13 8.39 23.71 -1.19
N ALA A 14 7.91 24.87 -0.72
CA ALA A 14 8.14 26.16 -1.40
C ALA A 14 9.61 26.63 -1.36
N LYS A 15 10.47 26.03 -0.54
CA LYS A 15 11.90 26.35 -0.45
C LYS A 15 12.80 25.59 -1.45
N GLY A 16 12.25 24.68 -2.24
CA GLY A 16 13.05 23.78 -3.11
C GLY A 16 13.61 24.39 -4.40
N ASN A 17 13.46 25.69 -4.66
CA ASN A 17 13.87 26.33 -5.93
C ASN A 17 14.86 27.50 -5.77
N GLU A 18 15.45 27.71 -4.59
CA GLU A 18 16.54 28.68 -4.42
C GLU A 18 17.87 27.94 -4.22
N GLU A 19 18.77 28.06 -5.20
CA GLU A 19 20.17 27.70 -5.03
C GLU A 19 20.79 28.56 -3.91
N SER A 20 21.02 27.99 -2.73
CA SER A 20 22.27 28.15 -1.95
C SER A 20 22.15 27.66 -0.50
N LYS A 21 23.28 27.11 -0.03
CA LYS A 21 23.67 26.67 1.32
C LYS A 21 23.30 25.24 1.69
N VAL A 22 24.34 24.48 2.00
CA VAL A 22 24.30 23.14 2.59
C VAL A 22 23.80 23.29 4.03
N ASP A 23 22.49 23.39 4.18
CA ASP A 23 21.84 23.18 5.47
C ASP A 23 21.89 21.67 5.79
N ALA A 24 21.90 21.35 7.10
CA ALA A 24 21.83 19.97 7.59
C ALA A 24 20.69 19.20 6.90
N PRO A 25 20.82 17.88 6.63
CA PRO A 25 19.80 17.12 5.92
C PRO A 25 18.47 17.27 6.63
N VAL A 26 17.58 17.99 5.98
CA VAL A 26 16.24 18.27 6.44
C VAL A 26 15.50 16.92 6.46
N SER A 27 15.19 16.41 7.66
CA SER A 27 14.53 15.11 7.81
C SER A 27 13.22 15.08 7.03
N LEU A 28 12.92 13.98 6.33
CA LEU A 28 11.64 13.85 5.63
C LEU A 28 10.47 13.97 6.63
N PRO A 29 9.36 14.62 6.24
CA PRO A 29 8.19 14.71 7.11
C PRO A 29 7.66 13.30 7.41
N THR A 30 7.18 13.12 8.64
CA THR A 30 6.46 11.90 9.08
C THR A 30 5.04 12.29 9.48
N LEU A 31 4.13 11.31 9.53
CA LEU A 31 2.77 11.55 10.01
C LEU A 31 2.78 12.10 11.44
N GLU A 32 3.67 11.58 12.30
CA GLU A 32 3.85 12.03 13.67
C GLU A 32 4.30 13.50 13.75
N ASN A 33 5.27 13.91 12.92
CA ASN A 33 5.74 15.29 12.88
C ASN A 33 4.62 16.26 12.46
N GLU A 34 3.79 15.88 11.47
CA GLU A 34 2.63 16.68 11.05
C GLU A 34 1.58 16.78 12.16
N GLN A 35 1.31 15.67 12.85
CA GLN A 35 0.38 15.60 13.99
C GLN A 35 0.81 16.52 15.15
N GLN A 36 2.09 16.47 15.50
CA GLN A 36 2.67 17.34 16.52
C GLN A 36 2.56 18.83 16.12
N GLN A 37 2.80 19.17 14.85
CA GLN A 37 2.70 20.56 14.37
C GLN A 37 1.28 21.12 14.45
N ILE A 38 0.25 20.30 14.20
CA ILE A 38 -1.15 20.74 14.27
C ILE A 38 -1.76 20.57 15.66
N GLY A 39 -1.03 19.98 16.61
CA GLY A 39 -1.47 19.72 17.98
C GLY A 39 -2.61 18.70 18.07
N CYS A 40 -2.55 17.62 17.29
CA CYS A 40 -3.57 16.57 17.25
C CYS A 40 -2.93 15.20 17.45
N SER A 41 -3.40 14.42 18.43
CA SER A 41 -2.92 13.05 18.64
C SER A 41 -3.40 12.11 17.52
N PHE A 42 -2.70 10.98 17.33
CA PHE A 42 -3.13 9.95 16.37
C PHE A 42 -4.55 9.45 16.67
N THR A 43 -4.87 9.18 17.93
CA THR A 43 -6.19 8.71 18.35
C THR A 43 -7.30 9.71 18.00
N GLU A 44 -7.10 11.00 18.26
CA GLU A 44 -8.08 12.03 17.90
C GLU A 44 -8.28 12.13 16.39
N TRP A 45 -7.18 12.16 15.63
CA TRP A 45 -7.22 12.20 14.17
C TRP A 45 -7.91 10.96 13.58
N TYR A 46 -7.59 9.78 14.12
CA TYR A 46 -8.16 8.51 13.72
C TYR A 46 -9.67 8.44 14.01
N ASN A 47 -10.10 8.81 15.21
CA ASN A 47 -11.53 8.83 15.56
C ASN A 47 -12.33 9.80 14.67
N GLN A 48 -11.76 10.94 14.30
CA GLN A 48 -12.38 11.86 13.34
C GLN A 48 -12.49 11.23 11.94
N ARG A 49 -11.47 10.48 11.51
CA ARG A 49 -11.49 9.76 10.23
C ARG A 49 -12.54 8.64 10.22
N GLN A 50 -12.66 7.89 11.31
CA GLN A 50 -13.63 6.81 11.47
C GLN A 50 -15.08 7.31 11.46
N SER A 51 -15.34 8.46 12.06
CA SER A 51 -16.69 9.08 12.07
C SER A 51 -17.06 9.83 10.78
N SER A 52 -16.12 10.00 9.85
CA SER A 52 -16.38 10.68 8.58
C SER A 52 -17.09 9.75 7.59
N ASN A 53 -18.05 10.27 6.82
CA ASN A 53 -18.62 9.56 5.68
C ASN A 53 -17.81 9.81 4.40
N TRP A 54 -17.49 8.74 3.68
CA TRP A 54 -16.66 8.70 2.50
C TRP A 54 -17.52 8.27 1.32
N LEU A 55 -17.65 9.20 0.37
CA LEU A 55 -18.38 8.94 -0.87
C LEU A 55 -17.76 7.72 -1.59
N TYR A 56 -18.62 6.83 -2.09
CA TYR A 56 -18.28 5.59 -2.80
C TYR A 56 -17.72 4.43 -1.96
N VAL A 57 -17.19 4.67 -0.75
CA VAL A 57 -16.72 3.59 0.14
C VAL A 57 -17.77 3.20 1.19
N ASP A 58 -18.55 4.18 1.66
CA ASP A 58 -19.59 3.94 2.66
C ASP A 58 -20.89 3.45 2.05
N VAL A 59 -20.86 2.18 1.65
CA VAL A 59 -22.02 1.45 1.15
C VAL A 59 -22.94 1.10 2.32
N SER A 60 -24.20 1.55 2.25
CA SER A 60 -25.18 1.31 3.31
C SER A 60 -25.56 -0.17 3.42
N PRO A 61 -26.00 -0.66 4.60
CA PRO A 61 -26.46 -2.03 4.76
C PRO A 61 -27.59 -2.42 3.79
N ALA A 62 -28.44 -1.46 3.41
CA ALA A 62 -29.50 -1.66 2.42
C ALA A 62 -28.94 -1.98 1.03
N VAL A 63 -27.87 -1.29 0.62
CA VAL A 63 -27.19 -1.57 -0.66
C VAL A 63 -26.49 -2.92 -0.63
N ILE A 64 -25.79 -3.26 0.47
CA ILE A 64 -25.18 -4.59 0.63
C ILE A 64 -26.23 -5.70 0.53
N LYS A 65 -27.37 -5.55 1.22
CA LYS A 65 -28.50 -6.48 1.12
C LYS A 65 -29.07 -6.57 -0.30
N HIS A 66 -29.12 -5.46 -1.03
CA HIS A 66 -29.57 -5.43 -2.42
C HIS A 66 -28.59 -6.20 -3.33
N LEU A 67 -27.28 -5.97 -3.18
CA LEU A 67 -26.23 -6.70 -3.91
C LEU A 67 -26.32 -8.21 -3.67
N ARG A 68 -26.39 -8.63 -2.40
CA ARG A 68 -26.53 -10.05 -2.02
C ARG A 68 -27.77 -10.70 -2.62
N SER A 69 -28.88 -9.97 -2.79
CA SER A 69 -30.13 -10.55 -3.30
C SER A 69 -30.25 -10.53 -4.83
N HIS A 70 -29.75 -9.50 -5.51
CA HIS A 70 -29.95 -9.29 -6.95
C HIS A 70 -28.73 -9.62 -7.82
N PHE A 71 -27.53 -9.67 -7.23
CA PHE A 71 -26.27 -9.89 -7.93
C PHE A 71 -25.49 -11.06 -7.31
N GLN A 72 -26.19 -12.14 -6.99
CA GLN A 72 -25.66 -13.31 -6.28
C GLN A 72 -24.40 -13.89 -6.96
N GLU A 73 -24.42 -14.01 -8.29
CA GLU A 73 -23.27 -14.53 -9.04
C GLU A 73 -22.02 -13.65 -8.87
N LEU A 74 -22.15 -12.34 -9.02
CA LEU A 74 -21.04 -11.40 -8.84
C LEU A 74 -20.52 -11.42 -7.40
N VAL A 75 -21.42 -11.48 -6.41
CA VAL A 75 -21.04 -11.60 -4.99
C VAL A 75 -20.24 -12.88 -4.75
N SER A 76 -20.71 -14.03 -5.24
CA SER A 76 -20.00 -15.29 -5.13
C SER A 76 -18.64 -15.26 -5.84
N GLN A 77 -18.54 -14.63 -7.00
CA GLN A 77 -17.28 -14.45 -7.73
C GLN A 77 -16.29 -13.56 -6.96
N THR A 78 -16.74 -12.45 -6.38
CA THR A 78 -15.91 -11.58 -5.53
C THR A 78 -15.36 -12.35 -4.33
N ILE A 79 -16.21 -13.07 -3.61
CA ILE A 79 -15.82 -13.89 -2.45
C ILE A 79 -14.82 -14.97 -2.86
N THR A 80 -15.12 -15.73 -3.92
CA THR A 80 -14.22 -16.79 -4.44
C THR A 80 -12.87 -16.23 -4.85
N THR A 81 -12.84 -15.02 -5.42
CA THR A 81 -11.59 -14.36 -5.81
C THR A 81 -10.80 -13.92 -4.58
N ALA A 82 -11.47 -13.37 -3.57
CA ALA A 82 -10.87 -13.02 -2.28
C ALA A 82 -10.30 -14.25 -1.54
N ASP A 83 -10.99 -15.40 -1.58
CA ASP A 83 -10.51 -16.64 -0.97
C ASP A 83 -9.22 -17.15 -1.65
N LYS A 84 -9.10 -16.97 -2.98
CA LYS A 84 -7.85 -17.27 -3.70
C LYS A 84 -6.72 -16.33 -3.28
N ILE A 85 -7.03 -15.05 -3.06
CA ILE A 85 -6.05 -14.05 -2.60
C ILE A 85 -5.55 -14.41 -1.20
N ILE A 86 -6.41 -14.80 -0.25
CA ILE A 86 -6.00 -15.29 1.09
C ILE A 86 -5.05 -16.49 0.97
N ALA A 87 -5.27 -17.36 -0.02
CA ALA A 87 -4.38 -18.48 -0.31
C ALA A 87 -3.10 -18.09 -1.10
N HIS A 88 -2.81 -16.79 -1.24
CA HIS A 88 -1.75 -16.19 -2.06
C HIS A 88 -1.70 -16.71 -3.49
N LYS A 89 -2.85 -17.06 -4.04
CA LYS A 89 -2.99 -17.58 -5.40
C LYS A 89 -3.39 -16.44 -6.34
N PHE A 90 -2.37 -15.88 -6.99
CA PHE A 90 -2.53 -14.74 -7.89
C PHE A 90 -2.53 -15.18 -9.36
N ASN A 91 -3.17 -14.36 -10.21
CA ASN A 91 -3.12 -14.49 -11.66
C ASN A 91 -3.06 -13.09 -12.26
N LEU A 92 -1.83 -12.62 -12.49
CA LEU A 92 -1.56 -11.24 -12.90
C LEU A 92 -1.16 -11.21 -14.37
N LEU A 93 -1.69 -10.25 -15.13
CA LEU A 93 -1.35 -10.03 -16.54
C LEU A 93 -1.48 -11.28 -17.44
N GLY A 94 -2.35 -12.23 -17.07
CA GLY A 94 -2.50 -13.49 -17.80
C GLY A 94 -1.31 -14.45 -17.65
N SER A 95 -0.49 -14.30 -16.61
CA SER A 95 0.62 -15.20 -16.28
C SER A 95 0.19 -16.62 -15.87
N GLY A 96 -1.11 -16.82 -15.65
CA GLY A 96 -1.65 -18.04 -15.06
C GLY A 96 -1.58 -17.99 -13.54
N ASP A 97 -2.12 -19.02 -12.89
CA ASP A 97 -2.17 -19.09 -11.44
C ASP A 97 -0.76 -19.38 -10.86
N TYR A 98 -0.33 -18.59 -9.88
CA TYR A 98 0.94 -18.78 -9.17
C TYR A 98 0.83 -18.40 -7.68
N ILE A 99 1.79 -18.90 -6.89
CA ILE A 99 1.95 -18.56 -5.47
C ILE A 99 3.36 -17.96 -5.29
N PRO A 100 3.50 -16.67 -4.96
CA PRO A 100 4.78 -16.01 -4.74
C PRO A 100 5.25 -16.25 -3.30
N LEU A 101 5.70 -17.46 -2.97
CA LEU A 101 6.28 -17.71 -1.65
C LEU A 101 7.71 -17.14 -1.58
N ASP A 102 7.98 -16.29 -0.60
CA ASP A 102 9.34 -15.78 -0.37
C ASP A 102 10.22 -16.86 0.31
N PRO A 103 11.27 -17.38 -0.36
CA PRO A 103 12.11 -18.41 0.21
C PRO A 103 13.03 -17.89 1.33
N ASP A 104 13.25 -16.58 1.41
CA ASP A 104 14.19 -15.97 2.36
C ASP A 104 13.51 -15.54 3.66
N ARG A 105 12.17 -15.54 3.70
CA ARG A 105 11.37 -15.08 4.84
C ARG A 105 10.40 -16.18 5.28
N SER A 106 10.57 -16.64 6.52
CA SER A 106 9.74 -17.72 7.09
C SER A 106 8.84 -17.27 8.24
N GLU A 107 8.94 -16.00 8.66
CA GLU A 107 8.20 -15.45 9.79
C GLU A 107 7.00 -14.62 9.33
N THR A 108 5.89 -14.75 10.04
CA THR A 108 4.71 -13.91 9.85
C THR A 108 5.05 -12.46 10.25
N PRO A 109 4.84 -11.48 9.37
CA PRO A 109 5.15 -10.09 9.70
C PRO A 109 4.11 -9.53 10.69
N HIS A 110 4.58 -8.83 11.72
CA HIS A 110 3.73 -8.16 12.72
C HIS A 110 3.98 -6.66 12.77
N PHE A 111 2.96 -5.88 13.14
CA PHE A 111 3.13 -4.44 13.36
C PHE A 111 3.70 -4.15 14.75
N SER A 112 4.78 -3.36 14.79
CA SER A 112 5.32 -2.77 16.02
C SER A 112 5.08 -1.25 16.01
N PRO A 113 4.50 -0.65 17.06
CA PRO A 113 4.13 0.78 17.07
C PRO A 113 5.34 1.75 17.04
N ASN A 114 6.56 1.27 17.32
CA ASN A 114 7.76 2.14 17.46
C ASN A 114 8.80 1.98 16.34
N THR A 115 8.56 1.12 15.36
CA THR A 115 9.45 0.91 14.22
C THR A 115 8.62 0.49 13.02
N LEU A 116 8.92 1.01 11.82
CA LEU A 116 8.46 0.42 10.56
C LEU A 116 9.04 -1.00 10.31
N GLN A 117 9.53 -1.67 11.36
CA GLN A 117 10.11 -3.01 11.37
C GLN A 117 9.26 -3.91 12.30
N PRO A 118 9.06 -5.18 11.93
CA PRO A 118 8.22 -6.11 12.67
C PRO A 118 8.83 -6.56 14.01
N SER A 119 7.96 -6.89 14.97
CA SER A 119 8.29 -7.54 16.25
C SER A 119 7.85 -9.02 16.29
N SER A 120 8.42 -9.81 17.20
CA SER A 120 8.34 -11.29 17.26
C SER A 120 6.92 -11.90 17.34
N PRO A 121 6.76 -13.18 16.88
CA PRO A 121 5.48 -13.69 16.38
C PRO A 121 4.41 -14.12 17.39
N HIS A 122 3.14 -14.05 16.94
CA HIS A 122 1.99 -14.70 17.55
C HIS A 122 1.66 -16.02 16.81
N PRO A 123 1.49 -17.19 17.48
CA PRO A 123 1.56 -18.49 16.80
C PRO A 123 0.28 -19.03 16.11
N SER A 124 -0.65 -18.20 15.63
CA SER A 124 -1.96 -18.73 15.14
C SER A 124 -2.34 -18.44 13.69
N ASP A 125 -1.59 -17.65 12.93
CA ASP A 125 -2.01 -17.27 11.57
C ASP A 125 -1.07 -17.85 10.51
N SER A 126 -1.62 -18.66 9.61
CA SER A 126 -0.94 -19.40 8.55
C SER A 126 -0.44 -18.54 7.38
N TYR A 127 -0.15 -17.27 7.62
CA TYR A 127 0.31 -16.35 6.58
C TYR A 127 1.75 -16.67 6.19
N HIS A 128 1.99 -16.78 4.88
CA HIS A 128 3.31 -17.00 4.31
C HIS A 128 3.80 -15.74 3.60
N PRO A 129 5.03 -15.24 3.84
CA PRO A 129 5.53 -14.03 3.20
C PRO A 129 5.50 -14.11 1.66
N ILE A 130 5.08 -13.00 1.04
CA ILE A 130 4.96 -12.87 -0.42
C ILE A 130 6.32 -12.47 -1.01
N ASP A 131 6.76 -13.15 -2.06
CA ASP A 131 7.93 -12.75 -2.85
C ASP A 131 7.57 -11.58 -3.78
N TRP A 132 7.69 -10.36 -3.25
CA TRP A 132 7.44 -9.11 -3.98
C TRP A 132 8.43 -8.82 -5.12
N TYR A 133 9.43 -9.70 -5.33
CA TYR A 133 10.50 -9.54 -6.32
C TYR A 133 10.47 -10.65 -7.39
N LEU A 134 9.50 -11.57 -7.33
CA LEU A 134 9.39 -12.70 -8.25
C LEU A 134 8.76 -12.30 -9.59
N ASP A 135 9.41 -12.67 -10.69
CA ASP A 135 8.73 -12.89 -11.96
C ASP A 135 8.18 -14.34 -11.97
N PRO A 136 6.85 -14.54 -11.90
CA PRO A 136 6.25 -15.87 -11.83
C PRO A 136 6.32 -16.65 -13.14
N ILE A 137 6.60 -16.01 -14.28
CA ILE A 137 6.71 -16.69 -15.58
C ILE A 137 8.12 -17.27 -15.74
N THR A 138 9.15 -16.43 -15.56
CA THR A 138 10.55 -16.87 -15.70
C THR A 138 11.10 -17.54 -14.45
N LYS A 139 10.41 -17.41 -13.31
CA LYS A 139 10.84 -17.87 -11.98
C LYS A 139 12.14 -17.22 -11.50
N LEU A 140 12.48 -16.07 -12.06
CA LEU A 140 13.64 -15.28 -11.68
C LEU A 140 13.23 -14.21 -10.65
N ARG A 141 14.14 -13.90 -9.72
CA ARG A 141 13.92 -12.92 -8.65
C ARG A 141 14.78 -11.69 -8.87
N PHE A 142 14.17 -10.52 -8.80
CA PHE A 142 14.89 -9.24 -8.85
C PHE A 142 15.73 -9.05 -7.57
N PRO A 143 16.92 -8.44 -7.67
CA PRO A 143 17.76 -8.20 -6.50
C PRO A 143 17.09 -7.23 -5.51
N GLN A 144 17.21 -7.55 -4.23
CA GLN A 144 16.65 -6.77 -3.13
C GLN A 144 17.67 -5.75 -2.59
N GLY A 145 17.21 -4.80 -1.78
CA GLY A 145 18.09 -3.90 -1.02
C GLY A 145 18.75 -2.76 -1.82
N ILE A 146 18.47 -2.64 -3.11
CA ILE A 146 19.03 -1.59 -3.98
C ILE A 146 18.21 -0.31 -3.83
N PRO A 147 18.81 0.85 -3.48
CA PRO A 147 18.10 2.12 -3.50
C PRO A 147 17.50 2.43 -4.88
N HIS A 148 16.25 2.88 -4.95
CA HIS A 148 15.53 3.06 -6.22
C HIS A 148 16.27 3.95 -7.24
N LYS A 149 17.01 4.97 -6.78
CA LYS A 149 17.82 5.85 -7.65
C LYS A 149 19.05 5.18 -8.28
N GLN A 150 19.48 4.05 -7.71
CA GLN A 150 20.61 3.26 -8.20
C GLN A 150 20.16 2.10 -9.09
N TRP A 151 18.85 1.87 -9.20
CA TRP A 151 18.31 0.81 -10.04
C TRP A 151 18.59 1.10 -11.52
N ASN A 152 19.23 0.16 -12.19
CA ASN A 152 19.42 0.17 -13.63
C ASN A 152 18.83 -1.11 -14.25
N LEU A 153 17.69 -0.96 -14.94
CA LEU A 153 16.99 -2.09 -15.53
C LEU A 153 17.83 -2.87 -16.56
N LEU A 154 18.74 -2.22 -17.30
CA LEU A 154 19.53 -2.90 -18.33
C LEU A 154 20.67 -3.73 -17.75
N GLU A 155 21.21 -3.31 -16.61
CA GLU A 155 22.38 -3.95 -15.98
C GLU A 155 21.99 -4.94 -14.89
N MET A 156 20.90 -4.67 -14.18
CA MET A 156 20.54 -5.38 -12.95
C MET A 156 19.35 -6.35 -13.15
N ARG A 157 18.74 -6.38 -14.33
CA ARG A 157 17.65 -7.30 -14.65
C ARG A 157 18.16 -8.76 -14.66
N PRO A 158 17.55 -9.66 -13.88
CA PRO A 158 17.89 -11.08 -13.95
C PRO A 158 17.38 -11.68 -15.27
N GLY A 159 18.30 -12.04 -16.16
CA GLY A 159 17.98 -12.71 -17.43
C GLY A 159 16.85 -12.01 -18.20
N SER A 160 15.79 -12.76 -18.53
CA SER A 160 14.62 -12.24 -19.24
C SER A 160 13.47 -11.80 -18.32
N ALA A 161 13.69 -11.65 -17.01
CA ALA A 161 12.62 -11.39 -16.04
C ALA A 161 11.81 -10.12 -16.36
N ASP A 162 10.48 -10.17 -16.38
CA ASP A 162 9.64 -8.99 -16.61
C ASP A 162 9.30 -8.29 -15.28
N ILE A 163 9.84 -7.07 -15.10
CA ILE A 163 9.64 -6.25 -13.89
C ILE A 163 8.17 -5.85 -13.70
N LYS A 164 7.36 -5.89 -14.77
CA LYS A 164 5.93 -5.56 -14.68
C LYS A 164 5.17 -6.53 -13.79
N LEU A 165 5.59 -7.78 -13.69
CA LEU A 165 4.90 -8.79 -12.88
C LEU A 165 5.01 -8.51 -11.37
N PRO A 166 6.21 -8.31 -10.79
CA PRO A 166 6.31 -7.89 -9.39
C PRO A 166 5.68 -6.51 -9.17
N TRP A 167 5.80 -5.56 -10.11
CA TRP A 167 5.09 -4.28 -9.99
C TRP A 167 3.57 -4.43 -9.97
N GLU A 168 2.99 -5.29 -10.81
CA GLU A 168 1.54 -5.53 -10.82
C GLU A 168 1.05 -6.03 -9.47
N LEU A 169 1.78 -6.97 -8.86
CA LEU A 169 1.47 -7.49 -7.53
C LEU A 169 1.61 -6.38 -6.48
N ALA A 170 2.71 -5.63 -6.54
CA ALA A 170 3.03 -4.51 -5.65
C ALA A 170 2.12 -3.27 -5.84
N ARG A 171 1.21 -3.25 -6.82
CA ARG A 171 0.13 -2.25 -6.87
C ARG A 171 -0.99 -2.55 -5.88
N CYS A 172 -1.04 -3.76 -5.32
CA CYS A 172 -2.04 -4.17 -4.33
C CYS A 172 -3.50 -3.94 -4.77
N GLN A 173 -3.79 -4.05 -6.07
CA GLN A 173 -5.15 -3.85 -6.60
C GLN A 173 -6.15 -4.85 -5.99
N HIS A 174 -5.68 -6.04 -5.63
CA HIS A 174 -6.46 -7.10 -4.99
C HIS A 174 -6.96 -6.73 -3.59
N TRP A 175 -6.40 -5.72 -2.92
CA TRP A 175 -6.93 -5.24 -1.64
C TRP A 175 -8.34 -4.69 -1.76
N VAL A 176 -8.71 -4.13 -2.91
CA VAL A 176 -10.08 -3.68 -3.17
C VAL A 176 -11.03 -4.89 -3.18
N THR A 177 -10.62 -6.01 -3.79
CA THR A 177 -11.40 -7.26 -3.79
C THR A 177 -11.54 -7.84 -2.38
N LEU A 178 -10.47 -7.87 -1.59
CA LEU A 178 -10.51 -8.27 -0.17
C LEU A 178 -11.47 -7.37 0.62
N GLY A 179 -11.35 -6.05 0.49
CA GLY A 179 -12.22 -5.09 1.17
C GLY A 179 -13.69 -5.21 0.74
N GLN A 180 -13.96 -5.50 -0.54
CA GLN A 180 -15.31 -5.81 -1.02
C GLN A 180 -15.85 -7.10 -0.40
N ALA A 181 -15.06 -8.17 -0.36
CA ALA A 181 -15.45 -9.43 0.27
C ALA A 181 -15.74 -9.23 1.77
N TYR A 182 -14.91 -8.48 2.49
CA TYR A 182 -15.17 -8.06 3.87
C TYR A 182 -16.53 -7.37 3.98
N ARG A 183 -16.84 -6.36 3.14
CA ARG A 183 -18.13 -5.66 3.20
C ARG A 183 -19.32 -6.52 2.79
N LEU A 184 -19.10 -7.52 1.95
CA LEU A 184 -20.11 -8.47 1.49
C LEU A 184 -20.32 -9.64 2.44
N THR A 185 -19.44 -9.91 3.40
CA THR A 185 -19.53 -11.08 4.29
C THR A 185 -19.50 -10.73 5.76
N GLU A 186 -18.88 -9.60 6.12
CA GLU A 186 -18.47 -9.22 7.46
C GLU A 186 -17.47 -10.21 8.09
N ASP A 187 -16.77 -10.99 7.26
CA ASP A 187 -15.72 -11.90 7.70
C ASP A 187 -14.38 -11.15 7.82
N ASP A 188 -13.90 -11.01 9.06
CA ASP A 188 -12.66 -10.33 9.39
C ASP A 188 -11.41 -10.94 8.75
N GLN A 189 -11.45 -12.18 8.25
CA GLN A 189 -10.30 -12.80 7.59
C GLN A 189 -9.79 -11.97 6.41
N TYR A 190 -10.69 -11.32 5.65
CA TYR A 190 -10.31 -10.49 4.51
C TYR A 190 -9.63 -9.19 4.94
N ALA A 191 -10.04 -8.63 6.09
CA ALA A 191 -9.42 -7.44 6.67
C ALA A 191 -8.05 -7.75 7.29
N LYS A 192 -7.94 -8.91 7.94
CA LYS A 192 -6.66 -9.42 8.46
C LYS A 192 -5.66 -9.70 7.35
N GLU A 193 -6.10 -10.23 6.21
CA GLU A 193 -5.21 -10.47 5.06
C GLU A 193 -4.59 -9.17 4.53
N ILE A 194 -5.40 -8.11 4.38
CA ILE A 194 -4.87 -6.77 4.04
C ILE A 194 -3.84 -6.32 5.07
N ALA A 195 -4.09 -6.55 6.36
CA ALA A 195 -3.15 -6.18 7.41
C ALA A 195 -1.82 -6.96 7.30
N TYR A 196 -1.87 -8.28 7.10
CA TYR A 196 -0.65 -9.08 6.93
C TYR A 196 0.13 -8.67 5.68
N GLU A 197 -0.53 -8.50 4.54
CA GLU A 197 0.13 -8.06 3.33
C GLU A 197 0.74 -6.66 3.45
N LEU A 198 0.10 -5.73 4.17
CA LEU A 198 0.67 -4.42 4.43
C LEU A 198 1.97 -4.54 5.25
N ALA A 199 1.95 -5.34 6.31
CA ALA A 199 3.14 -5.59 7.14
C ALA A 199 4.24 -6.24 6.31
N ASP A 200 3.88 -7.25 5.52
CA ASP A 200 4.79 -8.01 4.66
C ASP A 200 5.45 -7.12 3.61
N PHE A 201 4.65 -6.31 2.92
CA PHE A 201 5.12 -5.38 1.92
C PHE A 201 6.12 -4.38 2.53
N MET A 202 5.79 -3.80 3.69
CA MET A 202 6.65 -2.82 4.35
C MET A 202 7.96 -3.44 4.87
N ALA A 203 7.93 -4.71 5.29
CA ALA A 203 9.12 -5.45 5.69
C ALA A 203 10.04 -5.77 4.50
N ALA A 204 9.46 -6.19 3.36
CA ALA A 204 10.21 -6.53 2.14
C ALA A 204 10.67 -5.32 1.32
N ASN A 205 9.95 -4.20 1.41
CA ASN A 205 10.13 -3.03 0.55
C ASN A 205 10.24 -1.74 1.38
N PRO A 206 11.32 -1.53 2.16
CA PRO A 206 11.55 -0.26 2.85
C PRO A 206 11.43 0.93 1.90
N ILE A 207 10.93 2.07 2.38
CA ILE A 207 10.65 3.25 1.55
C ILE A 207 11.88 3.63 0.70
N GLY A 208 11.70 3.63 -0.63
CA GLY A 208 12.73 4.00 -1.60
C GLY A 208 13.81 2.94 -1.83
N ILE A 209 13.65 1.70 -1.33
CA ILE A 209 14.56 0.58 -1.49
C ILE A 209 13.86 -0.57 -2.22
N GLY A 210 14.48 -1.05 -3.30
CA GLY A 210 13.99 -2.16 -4.11
C GLY A 210 13.22 -1.72 -5.35
N ILE A 211 12.95 -2.69 -6.24
CA ILE A 211 12.32 -2.43 -7.54
C ILE A 211 10.93 -1.82 -7.42
N ASN A 212 10.20 -2.10 -6.33
CA ASN A 212 8.83 -1.62 -6.10
C ASN A 212 8.72 -0.11 -5.80
N TRP A 213 9.85 0.59 -5.80
CA TRP A 213 9.96 2.05 -5.66
C TRP A 213 10.56 2.74 -6.90
N THR A 214 10.87 2.00 -7.97
CA THR A 214 11.62 2.55 -9.11
C THR A 214 10.76 3.23 -10.17
N CYS A 215 9.44 3.01 -10.13
CA CYS A 215 8.45 3.71 -10.96
C CYS A 215 7.42 4.38 -10.05
N THR A 216 7.37 5.73 -10.04
CA THR A 216 6.50 6.47 -9.11
C THR A 216 5.02 6.27 -9.42
N MET A 217 4.65 6.06 -10.69
CA MET A 217 3.30 5.67 -11.12
C MET A 217 2.82 4.43 -10.36
N ASP A 218 3.66 3.40 -10.28
CA ASP A 218 3.34 2.16 -9.56
C ASP A 218 3.22 2.39 -8.04
N VAL A 219 4.04 3.27 -7.47
CA VAL A 219 3.93 3.68 -6.05
C VAL A 219 2.62 4.41 -5.80
N ALA A 220 2.20 5.28 -6.71
CA ALA A 220 0.96 6.06 -6.61
C ALA A 220 -0.29 5.18 -6.75
N LEU A 221 -0.27 4.23 -7.69
CA LEU A 221 -1.33 3.23 -7.83
C LEU A 221 -1.42 2.34 -6.57
N ARG A 222 -0.29 1.92 -6.00
CA ARG A 222 -0.26 1.21 -4.71
C ARG A 222 -0.91 2.04 -3.60
N ALA A 223 -0.50 3.31 -3.45
CA ALA A 223 -1.04 4.20 -2.42
C ALA A 223 -2.56 4.38 -2.56
N LEU A 224 -3.08 4.54 -3.78
CA LEU A 224 -4.52 4.60 -4.05
C LEU A 224 -5.24 3.32 -3.62
N ASN A 225 -4.74 2.15 -4.02
CA ASN A 225 -5.36 0.87 -3.67
C ASN A 225 -5.30 0.59 -2.16
N TRP A 226 -4.21 0.99 -1.49
CA TRP A 226 -4.09 0.93 -0.03
C TRP A 226 -5.14 1.81 0.64
N ALA A 227 -5.29 3.06 0.19
CA ALA A 227 -6.30 3.96 0.74
C ALA A 227 -7.72 3.41 0.58
N LEU A 228 -8.04 2.82 -0.57
CA LEU A 228 -9.34 2.19 -0.82
C LEU A 228 -9.55 0.93 0.03
N GLY A 229 -8.57 0.03 0.08
CA GLY A 229 -8.63 -1.20 0.88
C GLY A 229 -8.82 -0.91 2.37
N LEU A 230 -7.99 0.00 2.92
CA LEU A 230 -8.10 0.44 4.31
C LEU A 230 -9.45 1.09 4.61
N ALA A 231 -9.99 1.89 3.69
CA ALA A 231 -11.30 2.51 3.87
C ALA A 231 -12.44 1.48 3.82
N LEU A 232 -12.32 0.42 3.01
CA LEU A 232 -13.31 -0.66 2.94
C LEU A 232 -13.34 -1.48 4.23
N ILE A 233 -12.20 -1.71 4.88
CA ILE A 233 -12.11 -2.54 6.10
C ILE A 233 -12.18 -1.73 7.41
N ARG A 234 -12.45 -0.42 7.32
CA ARG A 234 -12.40 0.50 8.47
C ARG A 234 -13.32 0.14 9.64
N SER A 235 -14.38 -0.63 9.40
CA SER A 235 -15.31 -1.09 10.43
C SER A 235 -14.85 -2.38 11.14
N CYS A 236 -13.71 -2.96 10.75
CA CYS A 236 -13.19 -4.17 11.35
C CYS A 236 -12.63 -3.88 12.75
N GLU A 237 -13.28 -4.43 13.77
CA GLU A 237 -12.93 -4.19 15.18
C GLU A 237 -11.78 -5.08 15.68
N THR A 238 -11.44 -6.14 14.95
CA THR A 238 -10.34 -7.05 15.34
C THR A 238 -8.95 -6.51 14.99
N LEU A 239 -8.86 -5.46 14.17
CA LEU A 239 -7.59 -4.79 13.87
C LEU A 239 -7.22 -3.81 14.97
N SER A 240 -6.00 -3.92 15.49
CA SER A 240 -5.53 -3.11 16.62
C SER A 240 -5.35 -1.63 16.24
N PRO A 241 -5.41 -0.70 17.21
CA PRO A 241 -5.02 0.70 16.99
C PRO A 241 -3.61 0.86 16.41
N ASP A 242 -2.66 0.01 16.83
CA ASP A 242 -1.27 0.02 16.35
C ASP A 242 -1.16 -0.34 14.87
N PHE A 243 -2.01 -1.25 14.38
CA PHE A 243 -2.13 -1.53 12.95
C PHE A 243 -2.51 -0.26 12.19
N TRP A 244 -3.58 0.42 12.62
CA TRP A 244 -4.06 1.62 11.95
C TRP A 244 -3.01 2.74 11.95
N GLN A 245 -2.29 2.93 13.06
CA GLN A 245 -1.19 3.88 13.13
C GLN A 245 -0.07 3.55 12.15
N SER A 246 0.32 2.28 12.07
CA SER A 246 1.35 1.81 11.15
C SER A 246 0.90 1.96 9.69
N ALA A 247 -0.33 1.55 9.37
CA ALA A 247 -0.89 1.62 8.02
C ALA A 247 -0.96 3.08 7.50
N TYR A 248 -1.47 4.01 8.31
CA TYR A 248 -1.53 5.42 7.90
C TYR A 248 -0.15 6.09 7.87
N SER A 249 0.79 5.69 8.73
CA SER A 249 2.17 6.17 8.68
C SER A 249 2.87 5.70 7.41
N ALA A 250 2.67 4.43 7.03
CA ALA A 250 3.18 3.88 5.77
C ALA A 250 2.57 4.58 4.55
N LEU A 251 1.26 4.81 4.54
CA LEU A 251 0.59 5.55 3.46
C LEU A 251 1.07 7.00 3.35
N PHE A 252 1.30 7.68 4.49
CA PHE A 252 1.90 9.01 4.51
C PHE A 252 3.31 8.99 3.90
N ALA A 253 4.14 8.01 4.27
CA ALA A 253 5.49 7.85 3.72
C ALA A 253 5.47 7.59 2.19
N HIS A 254 4.47 6.85 1.69
CA HIS A 254 4.25 6.72 0.24
C HIS A 254 3.95 8.07 -0.41
N GLY A 255 3.07 8.89 0.18
CA GLY A 255 2.78 10.24 -0.33
C GLY A 255 4.02 11.14 -0.35
N VAL A 256 4.84 11.11 0.70
CA VAL A 256 6.12 11.83 0.75
C VAL A 256 7.08 11.32 -0.34
N PHE A 257 7.14 10.02 -0.58
CA PHE A 257 7.94 9.47 -1.67
C PHE A 257 7.45 9.98 -3.04
N ILE A 258 6.16 9.89 -3.32
CA ILE A 258 5.57 10.29 -4.61
C ILE A 258 5.84 11.76 -4.89
N TYR A 259 5.60 12.62 -3.90
CA TYR A 259 5.81 14.06 -4.02
C TYR A 259 7.26 14.41 -4.37
N ASN A 260 8.23 13.69 -3.80
CA ASN A 260 9.66 13.93 -4.04
C ASN A 260 10.20 13.27 -5.33
N ASN A 261 9.39 12.48 -6.04
CA ASN A 261 9.81 11.73 -7.23
C ASN A 261 8.76 11.84 -8.35
N LEU A 262 8.17 13.02 -8.54
CA LEU A 262 7.19 13.26 -9.59
C LEU A 262 7.76 12.97 -10.98
N GLU A 263 7.02 12.21 -11.78
CA GLU A 263 7.37 11.86 -13.15
C GLU A 263 6.89 12.94 -14.14
N ASN A 264 7.31 14.18 -13.92
CA ASN A 264 6.86 15.39 -14.63
C ASN A 264 7.88 15.93 -15.65
N ASN A 265 9.01 15.25 -15.84
CA ASN A 265 10.11 15.71 -16.68
C ASN A 265 9.99 15.29 -18.16
N TYR A 266 8.89 14.65 -18.55
CA TYR A 266 8.62 14.30 -19.94
C TYR A 266 8.11 15.52 -20.72
N GLU A 267 8.48 15.64 -22.01
CA GLU A 267 8.06 16.76 -22.90
C GLU A 267 6.53 16.93 -22.98
N VAL A 268 5.79 15.86 -22.70
CA VAL A 268 4.33 15.84 -22.51
C VAL A 268 4.05 15.14 -21.18
N THR A 269 3.21 15.74 -20.33
CA THR A 269 2.72 15.08 -19.12
C THR A 269 2.01 13.77 -19.50
N SER A 270 2.65 12.63 -19.23
CA SER A 270 2.12 11.31 -19.55
C SER A 270 1.13 10.84 -18.49
N ASN A 271 0.52 9.67 -18.72
CA ASN A 271 -0.27 8.96 -17.71
C ASN A 271 0.51 8.73 -16.40
N HIS A 272 1.85 8.67 -16.43
CA HIS A 272 2.66 8.57 -15.21
C HIS A 272 2.42 9.78 -14.30
N PHE A 273 2.61 11.00 -14.79
CA PHE A 273 2.40 12.20 -13.96
C PHE A 273 0.98 12.28 -13.41
N LEU A 274 -0.03 11.98 -14.24
CA LEU A 274 -1.43 11.96 -13.80
C LEU A 274 -1.64 10.95 -12.67
N SER A 275 -1.11 9.74 -12.80
CA SER A 275 -1.18 8.72 -11.75
C SER A 275 -0.49 9.18 -10.47
N ASN A 276 0.66 9.86 -10.55
CA ASN A 276 1.34 10.40 -9.37
C ASN A 276 0.44 11.40 -8.63
N VAL A 277 -0.25 12.28 -9.36
CA VAL A 277 -1.19 13.24 -8.76
C VAL A 277 -2.40 12.55 -8.15
N VAL A 278 -2.94 11.50 -8.79
CA VAL A 278 -4.08 10.73 -8.25
C VAL A 278 -3.72 10.00 -6.95
N GLY A 279 -2.47 9.57 -6.79
CA GLY A 279 -2.00 8.91 -5.56
C GLY A 279 -1.71 9.84 -4.38
N LEU A 280 -1.72 11.17 -4.58
CA LEU A 280 -1.53 12.20 -3.55
C LEU A 280 -2.87 12.73 -3.01
#